data_AF-A0A7X6FRS2-F1
#
_entry.id   AF-A0A7X6FRS2-F1
#
_cell.length_a   1.000
_cell.length_b   1.000
_cell.length_c   1.000
_cell.angle_alpha   90.00
_cell.angle_beta   90.00
_cell.angle_gamma   90.00
#
_symmetry.space_group_name_H-M   'P 1'
#
loop_
_entity.id
_entity.type
_entity.pdbx_description
1 polymer ?
#
loop_
_entity_poly.entity_id
_entity_poly.type
_entity_poly.pdbx_seq_one_letter_code
_entity_poly.pdbx_strand_id
1 'polypeptide(L)'
;MATGPQKYAPKTQKEVGLRYGFRSGLEETNAKHLEANGIRFGFESIKVRYTVPESRHTYNPDFHLLENGIFIETKGKLEPKDRAKHLLIQMQHPDLDIRFVFQRPHDRIYKGSPTTYAMWAEKHGFKWATQVIPLRGRVSRGRRKT
;
A
#
# COMPACT_ATOMS: atom_id res chain seq x y z
N MET A 1 -6.96 39.06 -47.92
CA MET A 1 -5.85 39.49 -47.04
C MET A 1 -5.56 38.33 -46.09
N ALA A 2 -4.35 37.77 -46.18
CA ALA A 2 -3.95 36.60 -45.42
C ALA A 2 -3.46 37.01 -44.02
N THR A 3 -4.04 36.45 -42.97
CA THR A 3 -3.47 36.50 -41.61
C THR A 3 -2.76 35.18 -41.35
N GLY A 4 -1.43 35.19 -41.46
CA GLY A 4 -0.58 34.02 -41.20
C GLY A 4 -0.61 33.57 -39.73
N PRO A 5 -0.19 32.33 -39.43
CA PRO A 5 -0.18 31.81 -38.06
C PRO A 5 0.86 32.56 -37.23
N GLN A 6 0.40 33.15 -36.12
CA GLN A 6 1.22 33.86 -35.17
C GLN A 6 2.15 32.87 -34.44
N LYS A 7 3.47 32.99 -34.69
CA LYS A 7 4.49 32.18 -34.02
C LYS A 7 4.59 32.61 -32.56
N TYR A 8 4.02 31.83 -31.64
CA TYR A 8 4.29 31.99 -30.22
C TYR A 8 5.71 31.50 -29.94
N ALA A 9 6.51 32.33 -29.27
CA ALA A 9 7.84 31.95 -28.82
C ALA A 9 7.74 30.74 -27.86
N PRO A 10 8.59 29.70 -28.01
CA PRO A 10 8.52 28.51 -27.17
C PRO A 10 8.88 28.86 -25.73
N LYS A 11 7.99 28.55 -24.79
CA LYS A 11 8.21 28.72 -23.35
C LYS A 11 9.18 27.67 -22.82
N THR A 12 9.90 28.01 -21.76
CA THR A 12 10.91 27.12 -21.16
C THR A 12 10.24 25.96 -20.41
N GLN A 13 11.00 24.87 -20.24
CA GLN A 13 10.55 23.66 -19.52
C GLN A 13 9.96 23.96 -18.13
N LYS A 14 10.65 24.84 -17.40
CA LYS A 14 10.30 25.26 -16.04
C LYS A 14 8.98 26.02 -15.95
N GLU A 15 8.65 26.84 -16.97
CA GLU A 15 7.42 27.64 -17.01
C GLU A 15 6.18 26.78 -17.32
N VAL A 16 6.36 25.69 -18.06
CA VAL A 16 5.30 24.75 -18.43
C VAL A 16 4.99 23.80 -17.27
N GLY A 17 6.02 23.29 -16.58
CA GLY A 17 5.90 22.51 -15.34
C GLY A 17 5.22 23.27 -14.20
N LEU A 18 5.54 24.55 -14.01
CA LEU A 18 4.94 25.38 -12.96
C LEU A 18 3.47 25.76 -13.26
N ARG A 19 3.11 25.87 -14.55
CA ARG A 19 1.78 26.29 -14.99
C ARG A 19 0.75 25.15 -14.94
N TYR A 20 1.17 23.92 -15.18
CA TYR A 20 0.29 22.74 -15.20
C TYR A 20 0.51 21.77 -14.04
N GLY A 21 1.63 21.86 -13.31
CA GLY A 21 1.92 20.98 -12.19
C GLY A 21 2.33 19.56 -12.61
N PHE A 22 3.05 19.43 -13.74
CA PHE A 22 3.56 18.13 -14.20
C PHE A 22 4.44 17.48 -13.12
N ARG A 23 4.22 16.18 -12.92
CA ARG A 23 4.86 15.35 -11.88
C ARG A 23 5.99 14.49 -12.43
N SER A 24 6.14 14.44 -13.76
CA SER A 24 7.21 13.71 -14.42
C SER A 24 7.70 14.40 -15.69
N GLY A 25 8.96 14.15 -16.07
CA GLY A 25 9.52 14.69 -17.32
C GLY A 25 8.83 14.13 -18.57
N LEU A 26 8.19 12.96 -18.47
CA LEU A 26 7.41 12.37 -19.57
C LEU A 26 6.13 13.16 -19.84
N GLU A 27 5.41 13.58 -18.79
CA GLU A 27 4.22 14.42 -18.91
C GLU A 27 4.56 15.76 -19.57
N GLU A 28 5.66 16.38 -19.15
CA GLU A 28 6.13 17.63 -19.72
C GLU A 28 6.51 17.49 -21.21
N THR A 29 7.20 16.40 -21.56
CA THR A 29 7.57 16.09 -22.94
C THR A 29 6.34 15.98 -23.84
N ASN A 30 5.29 15.30 -23.37
CA ASN A 30 4.06 15.14 -24.13
C ASN A 30 3.25 16.44 -24.22
N ALA A 31 3.21 17.24 -23.15
CA ALA A 31 2.56 18.55 -23.19
C ALA A 31 3.18 19.44 -24.28
N LYS A 32 4.51 19.51 -24.31
CA LYS A 32 5.25 20.25 -25.35
C LYS A 32 4.98 19.73 -26.75
N HIS A 33 4.92 18.40 -26.91
CA HIS A 33 4.59 17.79 -28.19
C HIS A 33 3.19 18.20 -28.67
N LEU A 34 2.19 18.20 -27.78
CA LEU A 34 0.83 18.65 -28.10
C LEU A 34 0.78 20.16 -28.43
N GLU A 35 1.46 21.00 -27.65
CA GLU A 35 1.57 22.44 -27.92
C GLU A 35 2.23 22.73 -29.27
N ALA A 36 3.33 22.04 -29.58
CA ALA A 36 4.06 22.19 -30.85
C ALA A 36 3.23 21.80 -32.08
N ASN A 37 2.25 20.92 -31.90
CA ASN A 37 1.31 20.51 -32.93
C ASN A 37 -0.02 21.30 -32.88
N GLY A 38 -0.12 22.34 -32.04
CA GLY A 38 -1.32 23.17 -31.93
C GLY A 38 -2.52 22.46 -31.32
N ILE A 39 -2.32 21.32 -30.65
CA ILE A 39 -3.38 20.53 -30.05
C ILE A 39 -3.67 21.08 -28.65
N ARG A 40 -4.92 21.50 -28.43
CA ARG A 40 -5.40 21.94 -27.11
C ARG A 40 -5.62 20.73 -26.21
N PHE A 41 -5.17 20.82 -24.97
CA PHE A 41 -5.36 19.76 -23.97
C PHE A 41 -5.67 20.35 -22.59
N GLY A 42 -6.22 19.51 -21.70
CA GLY A 42 -6.29 19.76 -20.27
C GLY A 42 -5.48 18.71 -19.53
N PHE A 43 -4.65 19.13 -18.57
CA PHE A 43 -3.84 18.23 -17.73
C PHE A 43 -4.50 18.03 -16.37
N GLU A 44 -4.66 16.78 -15.92
CA GLU A 44 -5.36 16.38 -14.68
C GLU A 44 -6.73 17.07 -14.45
N SER A 45 -7.39 17.54 -15.52
CA SER A 45 -8.56 18.44 -15.44
C SER A 45 -9.90 17.72 -15.27
N ILE A 46 -9.95 16.41 -15.54
CA ILE A 46 -11.16 15.60 -15.50
C ILE A 46 -10.91 14.36 -14.63
N LYS A 47 -11.89 14.01 -13.78
CA LYS A 47 -11.88 12.77 -13.00
C LYS A 47 -12.97 11.84 -13.52
N VAL A 48 -12.57 10.67 -14.01
CA VAL A 48 -13.50 9.61 -14.41
C VAL A 48 -13.70 8.68 -13.22
N ARG A 49 -14.94 8.54 -12.75
CA ARG A 49 -15.29 7.60 -11.68
C ARG A 49 -15.39 6.19 -12.25
N TYR A 50 -14.86 5.20 -11.53
CA TYR A 50 -15.01 3.78 -11.86
C TYR A 50 -15.18 2.97 -10.57
N THR A 51 -15.73 1.77 -10.71
CA THR A 51 -15.90 0.81 -9.60
C THR A 51 -14.93 -0.34 -9.81
N VAL A 52 -14.26 -0.77 -8.75
CA VAL A 52 -13.52 -2.04 -8.73
C VAL A 52 -14.51 -3.11 -8.25
N PRO A 53 -14.85 -4.11 -9.08
CA PRO A 53 -15.76 -5.19 -8.66
C PRO A 53 -15.22 -5.99 -7.48
N GLU A 54 -16.12 -6.69 -6.78
CA GLU A 54 -15.72 -7.67 -5.78
C GLU A 54 -14.80 -8.73 -6.40
N SER A 55 -13.76 -9.11 -5.67
CA SER A 55 -12.93 -10.28 -5.97
C SER A 55 -12.86 -11.18 -4.74
N ARG A 56 -13.01 -12.49 -4.97
CA ARG A 56 -12.98 -13.51 -3.90
C ARG A 56 -11.59 -14.12 -3.82
N HIS A 57 -11.11 -14.29 -2.58
CA HIS A 57 -9.77 -14.80 -2.29
C HIS A 57 -9.86 -15.82 -1.17
N THR A 58 -8.96 -16.80 -1.17
CA THR A 58 -8.88 -17.83 -0.13
C THR A 58 -7.65 -17.59 0.73
N TYR A 59 -7.82 -17.72 2.05
CA TYR A 59 -6.72 -17.69 3.00
C TYR A 59 -6.23 -19.10 3.30
N ASN A 60 -4.93 -19.34 3.11
CA ASN A 60 -4.25 -20.56 3.51
C ASN A 60 -3.22 -20.19 4.60
N PRO A 61 -3.45 -20.55 5.87
CA PRO A 61 -2.46 -20.35 6.91
C PRO A 61 -1.25 -21.27 6.69
N ASP A 62 -0.07 -20.85 7.15
CA ASP A 62 1.14 -21.68 7.05
C ASP A 62 1.03 -22.93 7.93
N PHE A 63 0.42 -22.80 9.12
CA PHE A 63 0.17 -23.93 10.03
C PHE A 63 -1.20 -23.85 10.69
N HIS A 64 -1.78 -25.03 10.95
CA HIS A 64 -3.01 -25.20 11.71
C HIS A 64 -2.72 -26.14 12.90
N LEU A 65 -2.84 -25.60 14.12
CA LEU A 65 -2.58 -26.34 15.35
C LEU A 65 -3.85 -27.09 15.78
N LEU A 66 -3.92 -28.38 15.44
CA LEU A 66 -5.13 -29.20 15.59
C LEU A 66 -5.63 -29.33 17.04
N GLU A 67 -4.75 -29.25 18.04
CA GLU A 67 -5.12 -29.40 19.45
C GLU A 67 -5.97 -28.24 19.99
N ASN A 68 -5.83 -27.04 19.40
CA ASN A 68 -6.48 -25.83 19.91
C ASN A 68 -7.08 -24.92 18.83
N GLY A 69 -7.04 -25.34 17.56
CA GLY A 69 -7.62 -24.62 16.43
C GLY A 69 -6.92 -23.31 16.06
N ILE A 70 -5.70 -23.07 16.55
CA ILE A 70 -4.96 -21.83 16.24
C ILE A 70 -4.36 -21.93 14.83
N PHE A 71 -4.51 -20.85 14.07
CA PHE A 71 -3.84 -20.66 12.79
C PHE A 71 -2.59 -19.81 12.94
N ILE A 72 -1.48 -20.24 12.33
CA ILE A 72 -0.22 -19.52 12.36
C ILE A 72 0.16 -19.05 10.96
N GLU A 73 0.51 -17.77 10.85
CA GLU A 73 1.18 -17.18 9.68
C GLU A 73 2.63 -16.83 10.03
N THR A 74 3.58 -17.42 9.33
CA THR A 74 4.99 -17.04 9.42
C THR A 74 5.31 -15.91 8.44
N LYS A 75 6.04 -14.89 8.89
CA LYS A 75 6.41 -13.76 8.01
C LYS A 75 7.83 -13.26 8.22
N GLY A 76 8.57 -13.19 7.11
CA GLY A 76 9.81 -12.42 6.99
C GLY A 76 9.53 -10.94 6.72
N LYS A 77 8.70 -10.63 5.70
CA LYS A 77 8.24 -9.27 5.37
C LYS A 77 6.74 -9.17 5.58
N LEU A 78 6.28 -8.08 6.20
CA LEU A 78 4.85 -7.80 6.39
C LEU A 78 4.43 -6.70 5.41
N GLU A 79 4.09 -7.07 4.17
CA GLU A 79 3.79 -6.12 3.09
C GLU A 79 2.42 -5.43 3.29
N PRO A 80 2.15 -4.29 2.64
CA PRO A 80 0.84 -3.63 2.72
C PRO A 80 -0.34 -4.56 2.38
N LYS A 81 -0.18 -5.42 1.36
CA LYS A 81 -1.19 -6.42 0.97
C LYS A 81 -1.42 -7.48 2.05
N ASP A 82 -0.37 -7.92 2.76
CA ASP A 82 -0.51 -8.90 3.85
C ASP A 82 -1.33 -8.31 4.99
N ARG A 83 -1.07 -7.05 5.34
CA ARG A 83 -1.79 -6.33 6.40
C ARG A 83 -3.26 -6.15 6.04
N ALA A 84 -3.55 -5.70 4.82
CA ALA A 84 -4.92 -5.56 4.32
C ALA A 84 -5.66 -6.91 4.31
N LYS A 85 -5.01 -7.97 3.81
CA LYS A 85 -5.53 -9.35 3.80
C LYS A 85 -5.98 -9.78 5.19
N HIS A 86 -5.11 -9.70 6.19
CA HIS A 86 -5.41 -10.21 7.53
C HIS A 86 -6.45 -9.38 8.27
N LEU A 87 -6.53 -8.07 8.04
CA LEU A 87 -7.62 -7.24 8.58
C LEU A 87 -8.97 -7.61 7.98
N LEU A 88 -9.03 -7.87 6.66
CA LEU A 88 -10.26 -8.33 6.02
C LEU A 88 -10.69 -9.71 6.53
N ILE A 89 -9.75 -10.65 6.69
CA ILE A 89 -10.04 -11.97 7.26
C ILE A 89 -10.57 -11.83 8.69
N GLN A 90 -9.90 -11.04 9.55
CA GLN A 90 -10.35 -10.80 10.92
C GLN A 90 -11.74 -10.16 10.98
N MET A 91 -12.04 -9.25 10.06
CA MET A 91 -13.36 -8.60 9.97
C MET A 91 -14.45 -9.56 9.53
N GLN A 92 -14.16 -10.46 8.57
CA GLN A 92 -15.12 -11.39 7.98
C GLN A 92 -15.25 -12.70 8.77
N HIS A 93 -14.22 -13.08 9.50
CA HIS A 93 -14.10 -14.31 10.30
C HIS A 93 -13.47 -14.00 11.68
N PRO A 94 -14.19 -13.25 12.54
CA PRO A 94 -13.67 -12.79 13.82
C PRO A 94 -13.40 -13.93 14.84
N ASP A 95 -13.92 -15.12 14.56
CA ASP A 95 -13.79 -16.35 15.32
C ASP A 95 -12.47 -17.10 15.10
N LEU A 96 -11.71 -16.78 14.04
CA LEU A 96 -10.40 -17.39 13.79
C LEU A 96 -9.32 -16.82 14.74
N ASP A 97 -8.65 -17.68 15.52
CA ASP A 97 -7.43 -17.30 16.28
C ASP A 97 -6.20 -17.38 15.36
N ILE A 98 -5.96 -16.30 14.62
CA ILE A 98 -4.79 -16.15 13.76
C ILE A 98 -3.66 -15.45 14.52
N ARG A 99 -2.46 -16.05 14.51
CA ARG A 99 -1.26 -15.51 15.15
C ARG A 99 -0.09 -15.44 14.19
N PHE A 100 0.81 -14.49 14.42
CA PHE A 100 2.01 -14.33 13.60
C PHE A 100 3.26 -14.91 14.25
N VAL A 101 4.15 -15.48 13.44
CA VAL A 101 5.55 -15.71 13.82
C VAL A 101 6.44 -14.92 12.89
N PHE A 102 7.06 -13.86 13.42
CA PHE A 102 7.91 -12.98 12.64
C PHE A 102 9.36 -13.42 12.69
N GLN A 103 10.06 -13.40 11.55
CA GLN A 103 11.52 -13.59 11.53
C GLN A 103 12.20 -12.45 12.31
N ARG A 104 11.74 -11.21 12.11
CA ARG A 104 12.23 -10.00 12.78
C ARG A 104 11.04 -9.09 13.13
N PRO A 105 10.45 -9.24 14.32
CA PRO A 105 9.24 -8.48 14.71
C PRO A 105 9.46 -6.96 14.82
N HIS A 106 10.70 -6.52 15.01
CA HIS A 106 11.06 -5.11 15.16
C HIS A 106 11.43 -4.42 13.83
N ASP A 107 11.36 -5.14 12.71
CA ASP A 107 11.47 -4.52 11.39
C ASP A 107 10.27 -3.58 11.15
N ARG A 108 10.54 -2.49 10.42
CA ARG A 108 9.54 -1.45 10.14
C ARG A 108 8.63 -1.86 8.98
N ILE A 109 7.34 -1.52 9.06
CA ILE A 109 6.33 -1.84 8.01
C ILE A 109 6.65 -1.23 6.63
N TYR A 110 7.49 -0.20 6.59
CA TYR A 110 8.16 0.35 5.42
C TYR A 110 9.38 1.18 5.88
N LYS A 111 10.29 1.49 4.97
CA LYS A 111 11.51 2.29 5.28
C LYS A 111 11.12 3.64 5.88
N GLY A 112 11.60 3.92 7.09
CA GLY A 112 11.34 5.17 7.80
C GLY A 112 10.08 5.18 8.67
N SER A 113 9.21 4.16 8.60
CA SER A 113 8.03 4.09 9.48
C SER A 113 8.44 4.05 10.96
N PRO A 114 7.73 4.73 11.87
CA PRO A 114 7.90 4.51 13.30
C PRO A 114 7.23 3.20 13.78
N THR A 115 6.42 2.55 12.94
CA THR A 115 5.67 1.33 13.28
C THR A 115 6.44 0.09 12.85
N THR A 116 6.62 -0.86 13.77
CA THR A 116 7.19 -2.18 13.50
C THR A 116 6.11 -3.22 13.22
N TYR A 117 6.50 -4.41 12.77
CA TYR A 117 5.55 -5.52 12.57
C TYR A 117 4.84 -5.92 13.86
N ALA A 118 5.58 -6.03 14.98
CA ALA A 118 5.01 -6.28 16.30
C ALA A 118 4.02 -5.20 16.74
N MET A 119 4.39 -3.92 16.57
CA MET A 119 3.49 -2.81 16.91
C MET A 119 2.21 -2.84 16.07
N TRP A 120 2.32 -3.19 14.79
CA TRP A 120 1.15 -3.34 13.93
C TRP A 120 0.27 -4.51 14.38
N ALA A 121 0.85 -5.67 14.69
CA ALA A 121 0.11 -6.83 15.18
C ALA A 121 -0.62 -6.51 16.49
N GLU A 122 0.08 -5.92 17.46
CA GLU A 122 -0.49 -5.50 18.75
C GLU A 122 -1.62 -4.49 18.58
N LYS A 123 -1.44 -3.48 17.72
CA LYS A 123 -2.46 -2.47 17.44
C LYS A 123 -3.76 -3.07 16.92
N HIS A 124 -3.70 -4.16 16.16
CA HIS A 124 -4.87 -4.82 15.55
C HIS A 124 -5.26 -6.12 16.27
N GLY A 125 -4.73 -6.37 17.47
CA GLY A 125 -5.12 -7.49 18.31
C GLY A 125 -4.56 -8.86 17.90
N PHE A 126 -3.62 -8.91 16.95
CA PHE A 126 -2.95 -10.16 16.59
C PHE A 126 -1.86 -10.52 17.60
N LYS A 127 -1.92 -11.75 18.13
CA LYS A 127 -0.83 -12.30 18.93
C LYS A 127 0.34 -12.65 18.03
N TRP A 128 1.56 -12.52 18.54
CA TRP A 128 2.76 -12.81 17.75
C TRP A 128 3.90 -13.41 18.57
N ALA A 129 4.84 -14.06 17.89
CA ALA A 129 6.10 -14.58 18.43
C ALA A 129 7.29 -14.29 17.47
N THR A 130 8.51 -14.52 17.95
CA THR A 130 9.75 -14.33 17.18
C THR A 130 10.32 -15.68 16.75
N GLN A 131 10.56 -15.85 15.45
CA GLN A 131 11.22 -16.96 14.77
C GLN A 131 10.58 -18.36 14.90
N VAL A 132 10.06 -18.73 16.07
CA VAL A 132 9.55 -20.08 16.36
C VAL A 132 8.16 -20.01 16.99
N ILE A 133 7.30 -20.97 16.65
CA ILE A 133 5.97 -21.15 17.25
C ILE A 133 6.15 -21.57 18.72
N PRO A 134 5.59 -20.84 19.71
CA PRO A 134 5.71 -21.24 21.10
C PRO A 134 4.92 -22.51 21.43
N LEU A 135 5.61 -23.56 21.90
CA LEU A 135 5.01 -24.85 22.24
C LEU A 135 4.14 -24.84 23.51
N ARG A 136 4.37 -23.87 24.42
CA ARG A 136 3.61 -23.74 25.67
C ARG A 136 3.06 -22.34 25.83
N GLY A 137 2.02 -21.98 25.08
CA GLY A 137 1.07 -20.86 25.34
C GLY A 137 1.60 -19.44 25.60
N ARG A 138 2.92 -19.22 25.78
CA ARG A 138 3.56 -17.93 25.99
C ARG A 138 3.86 -17.33 24.64
N VAL A 139 2.87 -16.67 24.09
CA VAL A 139 3.11 -15.51 23.23
C VAL A 139 3.33 -14.30 24.15
N SER A 140 4.37 -13.53 23.88
CA SER A 140 4.68 -12.29 24.57
C SER A 140 3.42 -11.42 24.66
N ARG A 141 2.95 -11.16 25.88
CA ARG A 141 1.85 -10.21 26.10
C ARG A 141 2.41 -8.82 25.83
N GLY A 142 1.96 -8.18 24.75
CA GLY A 142 2.17 -6.74 24.56
C GLY A 142 1.69 -6.03 25.83
N ARG A 143 2.56 -5.21 26.44
CA ARG A 143 2.22 -4.42 27.62
C ARG A 143 0.99 -3.57 27.28
N ARG A 144 -0.15 -3.82 27.94
CA ARG A 144 -1.20 -2.80 28.04
C ARG A 144 -0.59 -1.63 28.80
N LYS A 145 -0.43 -0.49 28.14
CA LYS A 145 -0.23 0.77 28.86
C LYS A 145 -1.55 1.07 29.58
N THR A 146 -1.51 0.99 30.91
CA THR A 146 -2.42 1.71 31.82
C THR A 146 -2.21 3.20 31.67
#